data_AF-A0A819LPT1-F1
#
_entry.id   AF-A0A819LPT1-F1
#
_cell.length_a   1.000
_cell.length_b   1.000
_cell.length_c   1.000
_cell.angle_alpha   90.00
_cell.angle_beta   90.00
_cell.angle_gamma   90.00
#
_symmetry.space_group_name_H-M   'P 1'
#
loop_
_entity.id
_entity.type
_entity.pdbx_description
1 polymer ?
#
loop_
_entity_poly.entity_id
_entity_poly.type
_entity_poly.pdbx_seq_one_letter_code
_entity_poly.pdbx_strand_id
1 'polypeptide(L)'
;MVLSTADVEYGCQQKRVNVAMEIAACPKVLLLDEPTSGLDTVSCDDLFDLLQLIKHSLGGPVTIIMVIHQPSQGLFEKIDDIFFLTSLYCLAYQGSREKAKDYLKQIIFASKPQECPPSRHNHCDTCFIMLTKAQEHIDNHTLEYEKNLSTTSTNIMEETSIFTILIYNVTLRTCDIQVLPTIYFLMSLSFGILTCISSQRLFGVEITDDTFERESRNYFHPFQYWLAKSLVDIFRMILYPLLFLSMLYIEVVPYGPFSYYLGVMILLSFVCSGIGQLTSIIFRRTEYAYLGGTIVALLSCLLSGFSPTKSDLGRGKFIVFLSFSHHVQSLLLSHETNLYLQTNSNETHIWSTHVILSPMFS
;
A
#
# COMPACT_ATOMS: atom_id res chain seq x y z
N MET A 1 9.31 1.38 -14.48
CA MET A 1 8.12 1.90 -15.18
C MET A 1 8.59 3.13 -15.96
N VAL A 2 8.51 3.11 -17.29
CA VAL A 2 8.93 4.23 -18.15
C VAL A 2 7.88 5.33 -17.99
N LEU A 3 8.23 6.40 -17.29
CA LEU A 3 7.35 7.56 -17.11
C LEU A 3 7.38 8.40 -18.39
N SER A 4 6.20 8.57 -18.96
CA SER A 4 5.91 9.38 -20.13
C SER A 4 6.08 10.87 -19.79
N THR A 5 6.48 11.67 -20.76
CA THR A 5 6.87 13.08 -20.65
C THR A 5 5.81 14.03 -20.09
N ALA A 6 4.59 13.55 -19.83
CA ALA A 6 3.54 14.32 -19.14
C ALA A 6 3.70 14.33 -17.60
N ASP A 7 4.34 13.32 -17.00
CA ASP A 7 4.45 13.21 -15.53
C ASP A 7 5.56 14.11 -14.93
N VAL A 8 6.45 14.65 -15.77
CA VAL A 8 7.58 15.49 -15.32
C VAL A 8 7.09 16.86 -14.84
N GLU A 9 6.10 17.47 -15.51
CA GLU A 9 5.53 18.77 -15.11
C GLU A 9 4.77 18.66 -13.77
N TYR A 10 4.07 17.54 -13.53
CA TYR A 10 3.38 17.29 -12.26
C TYR A 10 4.35 17.04 -11.11
N GLY A 11 5.50 16.41 -11.36
CA GLY A 11 6.50 16.14 -10.31
C GLY A 11 7.06 17.41 -9.66
N CYS A 12 7.33 18.45 -10.47
CA CYS A 12 7.82 19.75 -9.99
C CYS A 12 6.79 20.43 -9.06
N GLN A 13 5.53 20.50 -9.48
CA GLN A 13 4.47 21.11 -8.66
C GLN A 13 4.15 20.27 -7.42
N GLN A 14 4.18 18.95 -7.51
CA GLN A 14 3.99 18.06 -6.36
C GLN A 14 5.06 18.26 -5.29
N LYS A 15 6.32 18.51 -5.68
CA LYS A 15 7.39 18.87 -4.73
C LYS A 15 7.09 20.19 -4.01
N ARG A 16 6.63 21.21 -4.73
CA ARG A 16 6.23 22.50 -4.13
C ARG A 16 5.09 22.33 -3.12
N VAL A 17 4.10 21.50 -3.45
CA VAL A 17 3.00 21.16 -2.53
C VAL A 17 3.52 20.46 -1.28
N ASN A 18 4.43 19.50 -1.42
CA ASN A 18 5.02 18.81 -0.25
C ASN A 18 5.78 19.78 0.66
N VAL A 19 6.59 20.68 0.07
CA VAL A 19 7.29 21.71 0.84
C VAL A 19 6.29 22.66 1.51
N ALA A 20 5.23 23.08 0.81
CA ALA A 20 4.18 23.92 1.38
C ALA A 20 3.42 23.25 2.53
N MET A 21 3.16 21.94 2.45
CA MET A 21 2.55 21.15 3.52
C MET A 21 3.41 21.15 4.78
N GLU A 22 4.73 20.94 4.65
CA GLU A 22 5.67 20.98 5.77
C GLU A 22 5.80 22.40 6.36
N ILE A 23 5.77 23.43 5.52
CA ILE A 23 5.76 24.84 5.98
C ILE A 23 4.46 25.17 6.71
N ALA A 24 3.32 24.65 6.27
CA ALA A 24 2.01 24.91 6.89
C ALA A 24 1.95 24.41 8.34
N ALA A 25 2.74 23.39 8.69
CA ALA A 25 2.91 22.92 10.07
C ALA A 25 3.66 23.93 10.98
N CYS A 26 4.14 25.05 10.43
CA CYS A 26 4.91 26.09 11.13
C CYS A 26 6.10 25.53 11.95
N PRO A 27 7.02 24.76 11.33
CA PRO A 27 8.13 24.15 12.06
C PRO A 27 9.16 25.20 12.47
N LYS A 28 9.86 24.96 13.60
CA LYS A 28 11.02 25.77 14.00
C LYS A 28 12.29 25.41 13.22
N VAL A 29 12.37 24.16 12.76
CA VAL A 29 13.47 23.63 11.95
C VAL A 29 12.85 22.91 10.75
N LEU A 30 13.21 23.31 9.54
CA LEU A 30 12.76 22.72 8.28
C LEU A 30 13.93 21.98 7.64
N LEU A 31 13.76 20.68 7.37
CA LEU A 31 14.75 19.85 6.70
C LEU A 31 14.25 19.53 5.28
N LEU A 32 15.05 19.83 4.26
CA LEU A 32 14.68 19.63 2.86
C LEU A 32 15.72 18.74 2.15
N ASP A 33 15.29 17.61 1.63
CA ASP A 33 16.15 16.72 0.85
C ASP A 33 15.97 16.99 -0.65
N GLU A 34 17.04 17.43 -1.31
CA GLU A 34 17.09 17.80 -2.73
C GLU A 34 15.87 18.58 -3.27
N PRO A 35 15.52 19.73 -2.66
CA PRO A 35 14.31 20.45 -3.02
C PRO A 35 14.33 21.04 -4.43
N THR A 36 15.50 21.15 -5.07
CA THR A 36 15.70 21.72 -6.41
C THR A 36 15.72 20.69 -7.54
N SER A 37 15.77 19.40 -7.21
CA SER A 37 15.89 18.34 -8.21
C SER A 37 14.61 18.28 -9.08
N GLY A 38 14.76 18.38 -10.40
CA GLY A 38 13.63 18.32 -11.34
C GLY A 38 12.77 19.60 -11.43
N LEU A 39 13.22 20.73 -10.84
CA LEU A 39 12.64 22.05 -11.10
C LEU A 39 13.41 22.77 -12.21
N ASP A 40 12.73 23.63 -12.95
CA ASP A 40 13.36 24.60 -13.83
C ASP A 40 14.02 25.73 -13.02
N THR A 41 14.90 26.51 -13.65
CA THR A 41 15.69 27.54 -12.96
C THR A 41 14.82 28.63 -12.35
N VAL A 42 13.73 29.02 -13.00
CA VAL A 42 12.83 30.08 -12.51
C VAL A 42 12.07 29.59 -11.28
N SER A 43 11.47 28.40 -11.35
CA SER A 43 10.77 27.83 -10.19
C SER A 43 11.69 27.53 -9.01
N CYS A 44 12.98 27.21 -9.25
CA CYS A 44 13.98 27.12 -8.19
C CYS A 44 14.12 28.48 -7.49
N ASP A 45 14.34 29.56 -8.24
CA ASP A 45 14.54 30.89 -7.67
C ASP A 45 13.32 31.33 -6.83
N ASP A 46 12.11 31.09 -7.32
CA ASP A 46 10.85 31.36 -6.60
C ASP A 46 10.76 30.57 -5.28
N LEU A 47 11.16 29.29 -5.29
CA LEU A 47 11.18 28.46 -4.08
C LEU A 47 12.14 29.04 -3.03
N PHE A 48 13.31 29.50 -3.45
CA PHE A 48 14.28 30.09 -2.52
C PHE A 48 13.83 31.44 -1.99
N ASP A 49 13.19 32.26 -2.82
CA ASP A 49 12.63 33.53 -2.35
C ASP A 49 11.56 33.28 -1.28
N LEU A 50 10.73 32.25 -1.46
CA LEU A 50 9.78 31.80 -0.45
C LEU A 50 10.48 31.32 0.84
N LEU A 51 11.54 30.50 0.73
CA LEU A 51 12.29 30.02 1.90
C LEU A 51 12.96 31.18 2.66
N GLN A 52 13.46 32.20 1.96
CA GLN A 52 14.00 33.42 2.58
C GLN A 52 12.92 34.20 3.33
N LEU A 53 11.72 34.32 2.77
CA LEU A 53 10.59 34.93 3.47
C LEU A 53 10.22 34.16 4.74
N ILE A 54 10.22 32.83 4.70
CA ILE A 54 9.88 31.97 5.84
C ILE A 54 10.94 32.05 6.94
N LYS A 55 12.22 32.08 6.57
CA LYS A 55 13.34 32.26 7.50
C LYS A 55 13.17 33.52 8.35
N HIS A 56 12.61 34.60 7.79
CA HIS A 56 12.37 35.87 8.46
C HIS A 56 10.92 36.08 8.92
N SER A 57 10.13 35.02 9.07
CA SER A 57 8.72 35.11 9.46
C SER A 57 8.51 35.73 10.85
N LEU A 58 7.41 36.48 10.98
CA LEU A 58 6.97 37.16 12.22
C LEU A 58 6.74 36.20 13.40
N GLY A 59 6.50 34.91 13.14
CA GLY A 59 6.30 33.87 14.16
C GLY A 59 7.59 33.41 14.86
N GLY A 60 8.76 33.87 14.41
CA GLY A 60 10.08 33.49 14.90
C GLY A 60 10.97 32.94 13.78
N PRO A 61 12.31 33.02 13.92
CA PRO A 61 13.22 32.55 12.90
C PRO A 61 13.11 31.05 12.72
N VAL A 62 12.94 30.60 11.47
CA VAL A 62 12.94 29.18 11.10
C VAL A 62 14.34 28.81 10.62
N THR A 63 14.94 27.77 11.20
CA THR A 63 16.21 27.22 10.71
C THR A 63 15.92 26.27 9.55
N ILE A 64 16.47 26.54 8.38
CA ILE A 64 16.26 25.72 7.18
C ILE A 64 17.58 25.02 6.86
N ILE A 65 17.56 23.69 6.82
CA ILE A 65 18.70 22.85 6.44
C ILE A 65 18.30 22.08 5.20
N MET A 66 19.16 22.08 4.19
CA MET A 66 18.87 21.41 2.93
C MET A 66 20.08 20.75 2.30
N VAL A 67 19.82 19.67 1.56
CA VAL A 67 20.80 18.99 0.71
C VAL A 67 20.56 19.42 -0.73
N ILE A 68 21.59 19.91 -1.43
CA ILE A 68 21.48 20.33 -2.83
C ILE A 68 22.55 19.64 -3.68
N HIS A 69 22.11 18.90 -4.68
CA HIS A 69 22.97 18.26 -5.68
C HIS A 69 23.14 19.21 -6.87
N GLN A 70 24.15 20.10 -6.83
CA GLN A 70 24.51 21.12 -7.85
C GLN A 70 23.63 22.40 -7.83
N PRO A 71 23.87 23.36 -6.93
CA PRO A 71 23.15 24.63 -6.94
C PRO A 71 23.62 25.55 -8.08
N SER A 72 22.70 26.33 -8.63
CA SER A 72 23.02 27.42 -9.54
C SER A 72 23.80 28.54 -8.82
N GLN A 73 24.47 29.42 -9.58
CA GLN A 73 25.19 30.56 -8.99
C GLN A 73 24.26 31.49 -8.21
N GLY A 74 23.07 31.79 -8.74
CA GLY A 74 22.08 32.64 -8.06
C GLY A 74 21.59 32.02 -6.76
N LEU A 75 21.39 30.70 -6.74
CA LEU A 75 21.07 29.95 -5.53
C LEU A 75 22.22 30.01 -4.51
N PHE A 76 23.45 29.75 -4.94
CA PHE A 76 24.61 29.77 -4.06
C PHE A 76 24.77 31.09 -3.31
N GLU A 77 24.41 32.21 -3.92
CA GLU A 77 24.46 33.55 -3.30
C GLU A 77 23.41 33.75 -2.20
N LYS A 78 22.28 33.05 -2.27
CA LYS A 78 21.20 33.08 -1.27
C LYS A 78 21.47 32.21 -0.03
N ILE A 79 22.51 31.36 -0.05
CA ILE A 79 22.86 30.48 1.07
C ILE A 79 23.70 31.23 2.11
N ASP A 80 23.40 31.07 3.40
CA ASP A 80 24.17 31.68 4.49
C ASP A 80 25.45 30.88 4.81
N ASP A 81 25.25 29.61 5.20
CA ASP A 81 26.29 28.68 5.64
C ASP A 81 26.27 27.41 4.79
N ILE A 82 27.45 26.84 4.56
CA ILE A 82 27.65 25.66 3.73
C ILE A 82 28.34 24.57 4.54
N PHE A 83 27.84 23.35 4.38
CA PHE A 83 28.47 22.12 4.84
C PHE A 83 28.89 21.32 3.60
N PHE A 84 30.19 21.17 3.38
CA PHE A 84 30.70 20.28 2.35
C PHE A 84 31.09 18.95 2.97
N LEU A 85 30.51 17.87 2.44
CA LEU A 85 30.84 16.50 2.80
C LEU A 85 31.66 15.88 1.66
N THR A 86 32.66 15.07 2.00
CA THR A 86 33.40 14.25 1.03
C THR A 86 32.62 12.98 0.70
N SER A 87 33.04 12.25 -0.34
CA SER A 87 32.50 10.93 -0.70
C SER A 87 32.63 9.88 0.42
N LEU A 88 33.52 10.12 1.39
CA LEU A 88 33.71 9.29 2.58
C LEU A 88 32.82 9.72 3.76
N TYR A 89 31.83 10.59 3.52
CA TYR A 89 30.95 11.17 4.53
C TYR A 89 31.68 11.97 5.62
N CYS A 90 32.89 12.45 5.33
CA CYS A 90 33.67 13.30 6.24
C CYS A 90 33.37 14.78 5.95
N LEU A 91 33.36 15.60 7.01
CA LEU A 91 33.19 17.05 6.89
C LEU A 91 34.45 17.69 6.30
N ALA A 92 34.35 18.20 5.07
CA ALA A 92 35.43 18.91 4.39
C ALA A 92 35.47 20.39 4.78
N TYR A 93 34.30 21.02 4.92
CA TYR A 93 34.17 22.42 5.28
C TYR A 93 32.85 22.69 5.98
N GLN A 94 32.89 23.59 6.96
CA GLN A 94 31.72 24.13 7.63
C GLN A 94 31.94 25.63 7.84
N GLY A 95 30.97 26.42 7.40
CA GLY A 95 30.89 27.85 7.71
C GLY A 95 30.31 28.67 6.56
N SER A 96 30.50 29.98 6.65
CA SER A 96 29.92 30.93 5.68
C SER A 96 30.36 30.64 4.24
N ARG A 97 29.45 30.81 3.29
CA ARG A 97 29.71 30.57 1.86
C ARG A 97 30.90 31.37 1.30
N GLU A 98 31.16 32.57 1.82
CA GLU A 98 32.17 33.48 1.30
C GLU A 98 33.58 32.94 1.50
N LYS A 99 33.82 32.32 2.66
CA LYS A 99 35.13 31.77 3.05
C LYS A 99 35.39 30.39 2.45
N ALA A 100 34.35 29.71 1.94
CA ALA A 100 34.44 28.34 1.48
C ALA A 100 35.46 28.17 0.33
N LYS A 101 35.41 29.07 -0.66
CA LYS A 101 36.32 29.02 -1.81
C LYS A 101 37.78 29.22 -1.41
N ASP A 102 38.05 30.18 -0.53
CA ASP A 102 39.40 30.48 -0.07
C ASP A 102 39.96 29.40 0.85
N TYR A 103 39.10 28.85 1.73
CA TYR A 103 39.45 27.73 2.61
C TYR A 103 39.83 26.48 1.81
N LEU A 104 39.01 26.09 0.84
CA LEU A 104 39.27 24.92 0.00
C LEU A 104 40.56 25.09 -0.80
N LYS A 105 40.82 26.29 -1.35
CA LYS A 105 42.09 26.61 -2.03
C LYS A 105 43.29 26.45 -1.09
N GLN A 106 43.20 26.97 0.13
CA GLN A 106 44.30 26.95 1.10
C GLN A 106 44.58 25.58 1.68
N ILE A 107 43.59 24.71 1.85
CA ILE A 107 43.80 23.41 2.51
C ILE A 107 44.07 22.31 1.49
N ILE A 108 43.30 22.26 0.40
CA ILE A 108 43.39 21.17 -0.55
C ILE A 108 44.58 21.36 -1.51
N PHE A 109 44.88 22.60 -1.89
CA PHE A 109 45.88 22.89 -2.93
C PHE A 109 47.08 23.72 -2.45
N ALA A 110 47.26 23.96 -1.14
CA ALA A 110 48.42 24.70 -0.61
C ALA A 110 49.77 24.12 -1.03
N SER A 111 49.85 22.79 -1.17
CA SER A 111 51.08 22.08 -1.53
C SER A 111 51.41 22.16 -3.03
N LYS A 112 50.42 22.43 -3.90
CA LYS A 112 50.58 22.49 -5.36
C LYS A 112 49.61 23.48 -6.04
N PRO A 113 49.94 24.78 -6.06
CA PRO A 113 49.05 25.81 -6.61
C PRO A 113 48.84 25.74 -8.13
N GLN A 114 49.69 25.01 -8.88
CA GLN A 114 49.54 24.82 -10.33
C GLN A 114 48.45 23.81 -10.72
N GLU A 115 48.02 22.93 -9.80
CA GLU A 115 47.00 21.90 -10.06
C GLU A 115 45.57 22.38 -9.71
N CYS A 116 45.42 23.59 -9.16
CA CYS A 116 44.12 24.19 -8.89
C CYS A 116 43.30 24.31 -10.19
N PRO A 117 42.04 23.83 -10.23
CA PRO A 117 41.16 24.08 -11.37
C PRO A 117 40.98 25.59 -11.58
N PRO A 118 40.90 26.06 -12.84
CA PRO A 118 40.70 27.47 -13.11
C PRO A 118 39.39 27.92 -12.46
N SER A 119 39.45 29.09 -11.81
CA SER A 119 38.28 29.68 -11.17
C SER A 119 37.22 29.95 -12.23
N ARG A 120 36.09 29.25 -12.17
CA ARG A 120 34.93 29.55 -13.04
C ARG A 120 34.19 30.77 -12.49
N HIS A 121 33.32 31.34 -13.31
CA HIS A 121 32.38 32.38 -12.87
C HIS A 121 31.46 31.86 -11.75
N ASN A 122 31.05 30.59 -11.84
CA ASN A 122 30.26 29.94 -10.81
C ASN A 122 31.15 29.50 -9.63
N HIS A 123 30.94 30.13 -8.47
CA HIS A 123 31.68 29.87 -7.24
C HIS A 123 31.36 28.48 -6.69
N CYS A 124 30.13 28.02 -6.83
CA CYS A 124 29.73 26.68 -6.43
C CYS A 124 30.44 25.62 -7.27
N ASP A 125 30.38 25.74 -8.60
CA ASP A 125 31.03 24.78 -9.49
C ASP A 125 32.53 24.72 -9.20
N THR A 126 33.15 25.86 -8.90
CA THR A 126 34.57 25.88 -8.54
C THR A 126 34.83 25.11 -7.24
N CYS A 127 34.01 25.29 -6.19
CA CYS A 127 34.14 24.55 -4.92
C CYS A 127 33.88 23.05 -5.11
N PHE A 128 32.84 22.69 -5.88
CA PHE A 128 32.50 21.30 -6.17
C PHE A 128 33.61 20.62 -6.99
N ILE A 129 34.13 21.27 -8.03
CA ILE A 129 35.27 20.77 -8.81
C ILE A 129 36.52 20.65 -7.95
N MET A 130 36.75 21.58 -7.02
CA MET A 130 37.87 21.50 -6.08
C MET A 130 37.74 20.27 -5.16
N LEU A 131 36.53 19.95 -4.69
CA LEU A 131 36.27 18.77 -3.87
C LEU A 131 36.38 17.45 -4.66
N THR A 132 35.84 17.40 -5.87
CA THR A 132 35.93 16.19 -6.72
C THR A 132 37.36 15.94 -7.21
N LYS A 133 38.11 16.98 -7.57
CA LYS A 133 39.53 16.84 -7.97
C LYS A 133 40.46 16.51 -6.81
N ALA A 134 40.15 16.97 -5.59
CA ALA A 134 40.86 16.52 -4.39
C ALA A 134 40.75 15.01 -4.22
N GLN A 135 39.56 14.48 -4.52
CA GLN A 135 39.23 13.07 -4.41
C GLN A 135 39.87 12.22 -5.51
N GLU A 136 39.99 12.72 -6.75
CA GLU A 136 40.71 12.02 -7.84
C GLU A 136 42.18 11.71 -7.46
N HIS A 137 42.81 12.51 -6.60
CA HIS A 137 44.17 12.24 -6.11
C HIS A 137 44.22 11.14 -5.02
N ILE A 138 43.11 10.89 -4.31
CA ILE A 138 42.99 9.86 -3.26
C ILE A 138 42.49 8.53 -3.86
N ASP A 139 41.58 8.59 -4.84
CA ASP A 139 40.92 7.42 -5.43
C ASP A 139 41.74 6.75 -6.54
N ASN A 140 42.79 7.40 -7.05
CA ASN A 140 43.73 6.78 -8.01
C ASN A 140 44.49 5.56 -7.45
N HIS A 141 44.40 5.28 -6.14
CA HIS A 141 44.93 4.06 -5.53
C HIS A 141 43.88 2.99 -5.20
N THR A 142 42.59 3.25 -5.40
CA THR A 142 41.51 2.37 -4.96
C THR A 142 40.28 2.53 -5.86
N LEU A 143 40.12 1.61 -6.82
CA LEU A 143 38.87 1.28 -7.55
C LEU A 143 38.95 1.47 -9.08
N GLU A 144 39.90 0.74 -9.66
CA GLU A 144 39.71 -0.01 -10.91
C GLU A 144 38.76 -1.22 -10.66
N TYR A 145 37.60 -1.00 -10.01
CA TYR A 145 36.71 -2.09 -9.57
C TYR A 145 35.25 -1.62 -9.49
N GLU A 146 34.58 -1.55 -10.64
CA GLU A 146 33.38 -2.36 -10.95
C GLU A 146 32.63 -1.79 -12.15
N LYS A 147 32.54 -2.64 -13.17
CA LYS A 147 31.73 -2.46 -14.36
C LYS A 147 30.77 -3.65 -14.44
N ASN A 148 29.54 -3.35 -14.81
CA ASN A 148 28.48 -4.22 -15.35
C ASN A 148 27.57 -4.93 -14.32
N LEU A 149 26.25 -4.64 -14.39
CA LEU A 149 25.26 -5.62 -14.86
C LEU A 149 23.92 -4.94 -15.19
N SER A 150 23.27 -5.41 -16.27
CA SER A 150 21.97 -4.97 -16.78
C SER A 150 20.87 -6.03 -16.57
N THR A 151 19.63 -5.61 -16.85
CA THR A 151 18.48 -6.34 -17.45
C THR A 151 17.38 -7.00 -16.57
N THR A 152 16.19 -6.38 -16.67
CA THR A 152 14.80 -6.89 -16.90
C THR A 152 14.05 -7.79 -15.92
N SER A 153 12.79 -7.42 -15.68
CA SER A 153 11.67 -8.36 -15.43
C SER A 153 10.37 -7.80 -16.04
N THR A 154 9.77 -8.58 -16.92
CA THR A 154 8.42 -8.45 -17.49
C THR A 154 7.37 -8.90 -16.49
N ASN A 155 6.16 -8.30 -16.52
CA ASN A 155 4.97 -8.96 -15.96
C ASN A 155 3.82 -8.96 -16.99
N ILE A 156 3.20 -10.13 -17.05
CA ILE A 156 2.17 -10.60 -17.99
C ILE A 156 0.84 -10.74 -17.23
N MET A 157 -0.24 -10.41 -17.96
CA MET A 157 -1.64 -10.83 -17.90
C MET A 157 -2.56 -10.51 -16.70
N GLU A 158 -3.62 -9.77 -17.09
CA GLU A 158 -5.05 -10.05 -16.91
C GLU A 158 -5.44 -11.44 -16.37
N GLU A 159 -6.40 -11.49 -15.45
CA GLU A 159 -7.48 -12.50 -15.48
C GLU A 159 -8.78 -11.96 -14.83
N THR A 160 -9.72 -11.55 -15.68
CA THR A 160 -11.16 -11.55 -15.39
C THR A 160 -11.76 -12.84 -15.95
N SER A 161 -11.60 -13.95 -15.23
CA SER A 161 -12.02 -15.29 -15.72
C SER A 161 -12.97 -16.06 -14.80
N ILE A 162 -13.39 -15.49 -13.66
CA ILE A 162 -14.24 -16.22 -12.69
C ILE A 162 -15.74 -16.04 -13.01
N PHE A 163 -16.11 -15.01 -13.77
CA PHE A 163 -17.52 -14.70 -14.07
C PHE A 163 -18.15 -15.59 -15.15
N THR A 164 -17.33 -16.18 -16.03
CA THR A 164 -17.82 -16.96 -17.20
C THR A 164 -18.17 -18.41 -16.84
N ILE A 165 -17.58 -18.96 -15.77
CA ILE A 165 -17.84 -20.35 -15.34
C ILE A 165 -19.15 -20.45 -14.54
N LEU A 166 -19.59 -19.35 -13.90
CA LEU A 166 -20.82 -19.33 -13.12
C LEU A 166 -22.09 -19.24 -13.99
N ILE A 167 -22.00 -18.57 -15.15
CA ILE A 167 -23.15 -18.35 -16.05
C ILE A 167 -23.52 -19.61 -16.85
N TYR A 168 -22.63 -20.60 -16.98
CA TYR A 168 -22.89 -21.76 -17.86
C TYR A 168 -23.68 -22.91 -17.20
N ASN A 169 -23.86 -22.97 -15.87
CA ASN A 169 -24.28 -24.23 -15.22
C ASN A 169 -25.57 -24.23 -14.37
N VAL A 170 -26.38 -23.16 -14.32
CA VAL A 170 -27.54 -23.12 -13.40
C VAL A 170 -28.87 -22.70 -14.08
N THR A 171 -29.01 -22.88 -15.39
CA THR A 171 -30.27 -22.61 -16.10
C THR A 171 -31.35 -23.70 -15.92
N LEU A 172 -31.22 -24.64 -14.97
CA LEU A 172 -32.21 -25.73 -14.83
C LEU A 172 -32.64 -26.00 -13.38
N ARG A 173 -33.85 -25.50 -13.09
CA ARG A 173 -34.90 -26.00 -12.17
C ARG A 173 -34.58 -26.13 -10.67
N THR A 174 -35.41 -25.43 -9.87
CA THR A 174 -35.82 -25.70 -8.48
C THR A 174 -34.74 -26.21 -7.53
N CYS A 175 -34.31 -25.37 -6.58
CA CYS A 175 -33.38 -25.69 -5.50
C CYS A 175 -33.67 -27.06 -4.86
N ASP A 176 -32.91 -28.08 -5.26
CA ASP A 176 -32.84 -29.33 -4.54
C ASP A 176 -31.97 -29.08 -3.29
N ILE A 177 -32.46 -29.46 -2.11
CA ILE A 177 -31.82 -29.20 -0.81
C ILE A 177 -30.38 -29.75 -0.78
N GLN A 178 -30.09 -30.74 -1.61
CA GLN A 178 -28.77 -31.37 -1.75
C GLN A 178 -27.73 -30.48 -2.43
N VAL A 179 -28.14 -29.51 -3.26
CA VAL A 179 -27.23 -28.62 -4.02
C VAL A 179 -26.81 -27.39 -3.18
N LEU A 180 -27.58 -27.08 -2.14
CA LEU A 180 -27.43 -25.88 -1.33
C LEU A 180 -26.06 -25.73 -0.63
N PRO A 181 -25.47 -26.80 -0.04
CA PRO A 181 -24.12 -26.72 0.53
C PRO A 181 -23.05 -26.31 -0.50
N THR A 182 -23.16 -26.80 -1.74
CA THR A 182 -22.24 -26.48 -2.84
C THR A 182 -22.36 -25.00 -3.23
N ILE A 183 -23.58 -24.49 -3.33
CA ILE A 183 -23.84 -23.07 -3.64
C ILE A 183 -23.22 -22.18 -2.56
N TYR A 184 -23.46 -22.48 -1.28
CA TYR A 184 -22.91 -21.67 -0.18
C TYR A 184 -21.39 -21.78 -0.05
N PHE A 185 -20.81 -22.93 -0.40
CA PHE A 185 -19.36 -23.06 -0.53
C PHE A 185 -18.79 -22.13 -1.61
N LEU A 186 -19.34 -22.18 -2.83
CA LEU A 186 -18.90 -21.32 -3.93
C LEU A 186 -19.15 -19.83 -3.63
N MET A 187 -20.26 -19.52 -2.97
CA MET A 187 -20.60 -18.18 -2.51
C MET A 187 -19.56 -17.66 -1.51
N SER A 188 -19.25 -18.43 -0.48
CA SER A 188 -18.25 -18.07 0.53
C SER A 188 -16.85 -17.95 -0.07
N LEU A 189 -16.50 -18.77 -1.04
CA LEU A 189 -15.20 -18.77 -1.71
C LEU A 189 -15.01 -17.53 -2.59
N SER A 190 -15.92 -17.33 -3.54
CA SER A 190 -15.85 -16.22 -4.49
C SER A 190 -15.92 -14.86 -3.80
N PHE A 191 -16.87 -14.70 -2.89
CA PHE A 191 -17.03 -13.46 -2.15
C PHE A 191 -15.92 -13.23 -1.13
N GLY A 192 -15.47 -14.28 -0.44
CA GLY A 192 -14.38 -14.18 0.54
C GLY A 192 -13.06 -13.75 -0.08
N ILE A 193 -12.71 -14.28 -1.26
CA ILE A 193 -11.50 -13.88 -1.98
C ILE A 193 -11.61 -12.43 -2.47
N LEU A 194 -12.75 -12.06 -3.07
CA LEU A 194 -12.99 -10.70 -3.58
C LEU A 194 -12.86 -9.63 -2.48
N THR A 195 -13.45 -9.89 -1.31
CA THR A 195 -13.40 -8.96 -0.17
C THR A 195 -12.01 -8.88 0.46
N CYS A 196 -11.29 -10.00 0.59
CA CYS A 196 -9.89 -9.98 1.04
C CYS A 196 -9.00 -9.13 0.13
N ILE A 197 -9.04 -9.35 -1.18
CA ILE A 197 -8.18 -8.64 -2.16
C ILE A 197 -8.51 -7.14 -2.19
N SER A 198 -9.80 -6.79 -2.20
CA SER A 198 -10.22 -5.39 -2.22
C SER A 198 -9.82 -4.64 -0.94
N SER A 199 -9.88 -5.28 0.23
CA SER A 199 -9.41 -4.72 1.50
C SER A 199 -7.91 -4.45 1.50
N GLN A 200 -7.11 -5.37 0.96
CA GLN A 200 -5.66 -5.22 0.86
C GLN A 200 -5.22 -4.04 0.00
N ARG A 201 -5.98 -3.69 -1.04
CA ARG A 201 -5.68 -2.51 -1.88
C ARG A 201 -5.85 -1.19 -1.13
N LEU A 202 -6.69 -1.15 -0.10
CA LEU A 202 -6.96 0.08 0.66
C LEU A 202 -5.79 0.45 1.57
N PHE A 203 -5.16 -0.54 2.21
CA PHE A 203 -4.12 -0.31 3.22
C PHE A 203 -2.72 -0.72 2.76
N GLY A 204 -2.61 -1.76 1.92
CA GLY A 204 -1.33 -2.35 1.54
C GLY A 204 -0.50 -1.53 0.59
N VAL A 205 -1.14 -0.76 -0.29
CA VAL A 205 -0.43 0.15 -1.19
C VAL A 205 0.26 1.26 -0.38
N GLU A 206 -0.44 1.85 0.59
CA GLU A 206 0.06 3.00 1.36
C GLU A 206 1.15 2.63 2.38
N ILE A 207 1.12 1.40 2.90
CA ILE A 207 2.24 0.85 3.68
C ILE A 207 3.46 0.62 2.80
N THR A 208 3.26 0.12 1.57
CA THR A 208 4.37 -0.23 0.67
C THR A 208 5.04 1.00 0.07
N ASP A 209 4.27 2.05 -0.21
CA ASP A 209 4.75 3.31 -0.77
C ASP A 209 5.27 4.29 0.29
N ASP A 210 5.55 3.81 1.51
CA ASP A 210 6.02 4.58 2.69
C ASP A 210 5.16 5.81 3.06
N THR A 211 3.99 5.96 2.43
CA THR A 211 3.08 7.10 2.64
C THR A 211 2.54 7.09 4.06
N PHE A 212 2.21 5.90 4.58
CA PHE A 212 1.82 5.74 5.98
C PHE A 212 2.93 6.14 6.95
N GLU A 213 4.18 5.75 6.71
CA GLU A 213 5.30 6.13 7.59
C GLU A 213 5.54 7.65 7.54
N ARG A 214 5.43 8.25 6.36
CA ARG A 214 5.54 9.71 6.18
C ARG A 214 4.46 10.47 6.94
N GLU A 215 3.20 10.07 6.77
CA GLU A 215 2.07 10.78 7.39
C GLU A 215 1.96 10.52 8.90
N SER A 216 2.32 9.33 9.36
CA SER A 216 2.27 8.99 10.79
C SER A 216 3.37 9.64 11.62
N ARG A 217 4.55 9.91 11.02
CA ARG A 217 5.64 10.61 11.69
C ARG A 217 5.37 12.11 11.85
N ASN A 218 4.63 12.71 10.91
CA ASN A 218 4.47 14.16 10.84
C ASN A 218 3.10 14.67 11.32
N TYR A 219 2.01 13.91 11.12
CA TYR A 219 0.65 14.46 11.26
C TYR A 219 -0.28 13.65 12.16
N PHE A 220 -0.32 12.31 12.04
CA PHE A 220 -1.39 11.50 12.65
C PHE A 220 -0.88 10.29 13.43
N HIS A 221 -1.57 9.96 14.52
CA HIS A 221 -1.29 8.71 15.22
C HIS A 221 -1.73 7.50 14.36
N PRO A 222 -0.95 6.39 14.31
CA PRO A 222 -1.28 5.19 13.53
C PRO A 222 -2.73 4.69 13.67
N PHE A 223 -3.26 4.72 14.90
CA PHE A 223 -4.64 4.32 15.19
C PHE A 223 -5.69 5.20 14.50
N GLN A 224 -5.47 6.52 14.44
CA GLN A 224 -6.40 7.45 13.79
C GLN A 224 -6.46 7.19 12.28
N TYR A 225 -5.30 6.92 11.69
CA TYR A 225 -5.19 6.56 10.28
C TYR A 225 -5.95 5.27 9.96
N TRP A 226 -5.72 4.21 10.75
CA TRP A 226 -6.43 2.93 10.61
C TRP A 226 -7.94 3.09 10.81
N LEU A 227 -8.37 3.85 11.82
CA LEU A 227 -9.77 4.06 12.12
C LEU A 227 -10.47 4.82 10.98
N ALA A 228 -9.87 5.89 10.47
CA ALA A 228 -10.42 6.69 9.37
C ALA A 228 -10.62 5.83 8.12
N LYS A 229 -9.62 5.02 7.76
CA LYS A 229 -9.71 4.09 6.62
C LYS A 229 -10.77 3.01 6.84
N SER A 230 -10.83 2.46 8.05
CA SER A 230 -11.84 1.45 8.41
C SER A 230 -13.26 2.00 8.30
N LEU A 231 -13.49 3.27 8.67
CA LEU A 231 -14.79 3.93 8.52
C LEU A 231 -15.20 4.09 7.05
N VAL A 232 -14.26 4.46 6.17
CA VAL A 232 -14.51 4.52 4.73
C VAL A 232 -14.81 3.14 4.15
N ASP A 233 -14.14 2.10 4.67
CA ASP A 233 -14.36 0.72 4.24
C ASP A 233 -15.75 0.18 4.59
N ILE A 234 -16.43 0.70 5.64
CA ILE A 234 -17.79 0.28 6.01
C ILE A 234 -18.77 0.42 4.86
N PHE A 235 -18.67 1.49 4.07
CA PHE A 235 -19.53 1.68 2.91
C PHE A 235 -19.38 0.53 1.90
N ARG A 236 -18.12 0.13 1.63
CA ARG A 236 -17.80 -0.98 0.74
C ARG A 236 -18.23 -2.33 1.31
N MET A 237 -18.05 -2.54 2.62
CA MET A 237 -18.48 -3.74 3.34
C MET A 237 -19.99 -3.95 3.30
N ILE A 238 -20.80 -2.92 3.03
CA ILE A 238 -22.25 -3.04 2.84
C ILE A 238 -22.60 -3.17 1.35
N LEU A 239 -21.96 -2.36 0.50
CA LEU A 239 -22.27 -2.30 -0.92
C LEU A 239 -21.92 -3.59 -1.67
N TYR A 240 -20.77 -4.19 -1.39
CA TYR A 240 -20.32 -5.40 -2.09
C TYR A 240 -21.22 -6.62 -1.81
N PRO A 241 -21.57 -6.95 -0.55
CA PRO A 241 -22.58 -7.96 -0.26
C PRO A 241 -23.90 -7.72 -0.97
N LEU A 242 -24.38 -6.47 -0.98
CA LEU A 242 -25.68 -6.12 -1.56
C LEU A 242 -25.71 -6.39 -3.07
N LEU A 243 -24.68 -5.99 -3.79
CA LEU A 243 -24.57 -6.21 -5.24
C LEU A 243 -24.38 -7.69 -5.59
N PHE A 244 -23.54 -8.38 -4.81
CA PHE A 244 -23.26 -9.80 -5.04
C PHE A 244 -24.49 -10.67 -4.74
N LEU A 245 -25.16 -10.41 -3.62
CA LEU A 245 -26.33 -11.18 -3.20
C LEU A 245 -27.56 -10.85 -4.05
N SER A 246 -27.73 -9.62 -4.53
CA SER A 246 -28.89 -9.29 -5.38
C SER A 246 -28.92 -10.11 -6.66
N MET A 247 -27.76 -10.37 -7.26
CA MET A 247 -27.64 -11.27 -8.42
C MET A 247 -27.92 -12.72 -8.03
N LEU A 248 -27.27 -13.24 -6.97
CA LEU A 248 -27.43 -14.64 -6.58
C LEU A 248 -28.81 -15.00 -6.03
N TYR A 249 -29.46 -14.07 -5.35
CA TYR A 249 -30.77 -14.32 -4.73
C TYR A 249 -31.86 -14.58 -5.77
N ILE A 250 -31.77 -13.90 -6.92
CA ILE A 250 -32.69 -14.09 -8.05
C ILE A 250 -32.47 -15.48 -8.68
N GLU A 251 -31.21 -15.93 -8.76
CA GLU A 251 -30.86 -17.23 -9.36
C GLU A 251 -31.15 -18.42 -8.45
N VAL A 252 -30.83 -18.32 -7.16
CA VAL A 252 -30.95 -19.44 -6.20
C VAL A 252 -32.39 -19.59 -5.69
N VAL A 253 -33.15 -18.49 -5.61
CA VAL A 253 -34.51 -18.43 -5.03
C VAL A 253 -34.59 -19.17 -3.67
N PRO A 254 -33.83 -18.71 -2.65
CA PRO A 254 -33.83 -19.34 -1.33
C PRO A 254 -35.18 -19.22 -0.62
N TYR A 255 -35.45 -20.09 0.38
CA TYR A 255 -36.70 -20.04 1.15
C TYR A 255 -36.75 -18.87 2.14
N GLY A 256 -35.60 -18.39 2.61
CA GLY A 256 -35.51 -17.33 3.60
C GLY A 256 -35.62 -15.91 3.03
N PRO A 257 -35.86 -14.89 3.88
CA PRO A 257 -35.89 -13.50 3.45
C PRO A 257 -34.49 -12.97 3.09
N PHE A 258 -34.40 -12.14 2.05
CA PHE A 258 -33.16 -11.48 1.59
C PHE A 258 -32.33 -10.83 2.71
N SER A 259 -32.98 -10.22 3.70
CA SER A 259 -32.31 -9.54 4.81
C SER A 259 -31.43 -10.45 5.65
N TYR A 260 -31.81 -11.73 5.82
CA TYR A 260 -31.01 -12.69 6.58
C TYR A 260 -29.69 -13.00 5.86
N TYR A 261 -29.75 -13.33 4.55
CA TYR A 261 -28.57 -13.57 3.73
C TYR A 261 -27.69 -12.33 3.65
N LEU A 262 -28.28 -11.14 3.51
CA LEU A 262 -27.54 -9.89 3.49
C LEU A 262 -26.76 -9.68 4.79
N GLY A 263 -27.39 -9.93 5.95
CA GLY A 263 -26.73 -9.85 7.25
C GLY A 263 -25.53 -10.80 7.37
N VAL A 264 -25.69 -12.06 6.95
CA VAL A 264 -24.59 -13.04 6.95
C VAL A 264 -23.46 -12.62 6.02
N MET A 265 -23.79 -12.07 4.83
CA MET A 265 -22.79 -11.62 3.87
C MET A 265 -22.05 -10.35 4.31
N ILE A 266 -22.70 -9.44 5.03
CA ILE A 266 -22.04 -8.28 5.65
C ILE A 266 -21.06 -8.74 6.73
N LEU A 267 -21.44 -9.69 7.57
CA LEU A 267 -20.55 -10.28 8.58
C LEU A 267 -19.34 -10.97 7.94
N LEU A 268 -19.58 -11.71 6.84
CA LEU A 268 -18.49 -12.31 6.06
C LEU A 268 -17.56 -11.23 5.50
N SER A 269 -18.11 -10.15 4.93
CA SER A 269 -17.30 -9.04 4.40
C SER A 269 -16.44 -8.38 5.49
N PHE A 270 -16.97 -8.25 6.71
CA PHE A 270 -16.23 -7.71 7.84
C PHE A 270 -15.04 -8.59 8.23
N VAL A 271 -15.25 -9.90 8.35
CA VAL A 271 -14.19 -10.85 8.71
C VAL A 271 -13.12 -10.92 7.62
N CYS A 272 -13.52 -11.01 6.35
CA CYS A 272 -12.59 -11.04 5.23
C CYS A 272 -11.81 -9.73 5.07
N SER A 273 -12.45 -8.57 5.30
CA SER A 273 -11.74 -7.29 5.31
C SER A 273 -10.70 -7.23 6.43
N GLY A 274 -11.03 -7.69 7.65
CA GLY A 274 -10.08 -7.77 8.76
C GLY A 274 -8.86 -8.64 8.45
N ILE A 275 -9.07 -9.81 7.84
CA ILE A 275 -7.98 -10.71 7.40
C ILE A 275 -7.14 -10.04 6.30
N GLY A 276 -7.78 -9.34 5.35
CA GLY A 276 -7.10 -8.58 4.31
C GLY A 276 -6.19 -7.49 4.89
N GLN A 277 -6.69 -6.70 5.86
CA GLN A 277 -5.90 -5.68 6.55
C GLN A 277 -4.74 -6.30 7.36
N LEU A 278 -4.99 -7.41 8.07
CA LEU A 278 -3.95 -8.09 8.86
C LEU A 278 -2.81 -8.60 7.97
N THR A 279 -3.14 -9.28 6.88
CA THR A 279 -2.15 -9.80 5.93
C THR A 279 -1.37 -8.68 5.25
N SER A 280 -2.01 -7.54 5.01
CA SER A 280 -1.36 -6.34 4.51
C SER A 280 -0.34 -5.73 5.48
N ILE A 281 -0.50 -5.91 6.79
CA ILE A 281 0.46 -5.43 7.80
C ILE A 281 1.66 -6.38 7.88
N ILE A 282 1.40 -7.69 7.77
CA ILE A 282 2.44 -8.73 7.89
C ILE A 282 3.43 -8.68 6.72
N PHE A 283 2.93 -8.46 5.50
CA PHE A 283 3.74 -8.48 4.29
C PHE A 283 4.00 -7.07 3.76
N ARG A 284 5.27 -6.63 3.81
CA ARG A 284 5.72 -5.32 3.28
C ARG A 284 5.66 -5.19 1.76
N ARG A 285 5.56 -6.31 1.02
CA ARG A 285 5.34 -6.28 -0.43
C ARG A 285 3.90 -6.64 -0.74
N THR A 286 3.26 -5.84 -1.59
CA THR A 286 1.86 -6.00 -2.02
C THR A 286 1.59 -7.38 -2.63
N GLU A 287 2.51 -7.91 -3.43
CA GLU A 287 2.38 -9.24 -4.07
C GLU A 287 2.22 -10.37 -3.02
N TYR A 288 3.05 -10.35 -1.98
CA TYR A 288 2.98 -11.34 -0.90
C TYR A 288 1.76 -11.13 0.00
N ALA A 289 1.34 -9.87 0.19
CA ALA A 289 0.10 -9.58 0.90
C ALA A 289 -1.12 -10.20 0.18
N TYR A 290 -1.26 -9.96 -1.14
CA TYR A 290 -2.35 -10.50 -1.95
C TYR A 290 -2.39 -12.03 -1.92
N LEU A 291 -1.22 -12.65 -2.08
CA LEU A 291 -1.08 -14.09 -2.02
C LEU A 291 -1.43 -14.63 -0.62
N GLY A 292 -0.96 -13.99 0.44
CA GLY A 292 -1.26 -14.36 1.82
C GLY A 292 -2.75 -14.30 2.16
N GLY A 293 -3.45 -13.22 1.80
CA GLY A 293 -4.90 -13.08 2.03
C GLY A 293 -5.72 -14.12 1.27
N THR A 294 -5.33 -14.41 0.03
CA THR A 294 -5.99 -15.42 -0.80
C THR A 294 -5.80 -16.82 -0.21
N ILE A 295 -4.59 -17.15 0.26
CA ILE A 295 -4.31 -18.44 0.92
C ILE A 295 -5.15 -18.59 2.19
N VAL A 296 -5.25 -17.57 3.04
CA VAL A 296 -6.07 -17.63 4.25
C VAL A 296 -7.55 -17.84 3.91
N ALA A 297 -8.07 -17.15 2.89
CA ALA A 297 -9.45 -17.33 2.44
C ALA A 297 -9.70 -18.74 1.88
N LEU A 298 -8.77 -19.27 1.08
CA LEU A 298 -8.84 -20.63 0.52
C LEU A 298 -8.80 -21.71 1.61
N LEU A 299 -7.89 -21.59 2.58
CA LEU A 299 -7.79 -22.52 3.71
C LEU A 299 -9.05 -22.49 4.57
N SER A 300 -9.63 -21.31 4.80
CA SER A 300 -10.93 -21.19 5.47
C SER A 300 -12.02 -21.93 4.70
N CYS A 301 -12.09 -21.79 3.38
CA CYS A 301 -13.08 -22.49 2.55
C CYS A 301 -12.88 -24.01 2.54
N LEU A 302 -11.64 -24.49 2.47
CA LEU A 302 -11.32 -25.92 2.58
C LEU A 302 -11.87 -26.52 3.88
N LEU A 303 -11.78 -25.77 4.98
CA LEU A 303 -12.24 -26.19 6.30
C LEU A 303 -13.72 -25.89 6.57
N SER A 304 -14.51 -25.66 5.53
CA SER A 304 -15.92 -25.24 5.67
C SER A 304 -16.87 -26.36 6.10
N GLY A 305 -16.48 -27.63 5.94
CA GLY A 305 -17.30 -28.80 6.29
C GLY A 305 -18.08 -29.42 5.14
N PHE A 306 -18.00 -28.84 3.93
CA PHE A 306 -18.49 -29.46 2.69
C PHE A 306 -17.59 -30.63 2.25
N SER A 307 -16.27 -30.43 2.31
CA SER A 307 -15.25 -31.46 2.06
C SER A 307 -13.92 -30.96 2.62
N PRO A 308 -13.38 -31.52 3.71
CA PRO A 308 -13.80 -32.72 4.45
C PRO A 308 -14.99 -32.52 5.42
N THR A 309 -15.72 -33.60 5.71
CA THR A 309 -16.85 -33.60 6.66
C THR A 309 -16.32 -33.58 8.11
N LYS A 310 -17.12 -33.08 9.07
CA LYS A 310 -16.75 -33.06 10.50
C LYS A 310 -16.39 -34.44 11.06
N SER A 311 -17.04 -35.50 10.56
CA SER A 311 -16.76 -36.89 10.91
C SER A 311 -15.34 -37.30 10.54
N ASP A 312 -14.83 -36.78 9.42
CA ASP A 312 -13.59 -37.22 8.78
C ASP A 312 -12.36 -36.60 9.48
N LEU A 313 -12.54 -35.50 10.21
CA LEU A 313 -11.45 -34.74 10.86
C LEU A 313 -10.93 -35.34 12.18
N GLY A 314 -11.55 -36.40 12.71
CA GLY A 314 -11.08 -37.12 13.90
C GLY A 314 -10.80 -36.20 15.11
N ARG A 315 -9.53 -36.14 15.58
CA ARG A 315 -9.10 -35.30 16.72
C ARG A 315 -8.87 -33.82 16.35
N GLY A 316 -8.82 -33.48 15.06
CA GLY A 316 -8.55 -32.14 14.54
C GLY A 316 -9.79 -31.24 14.39
N LYS A 317 -10.96 -31.67 14.88
CA LYS A 317 -12.25 -30.95 14.70
C LYS A 317 -12.20 -29.48 15.15
N PHE A 318 -11.30 -29.11 16.08
CA PHE A 318 -11.21 -27.75 16.58
C PHE A 318 -10.80 -26.72 15.50
N ILE A 319 -10.03 -27.13 14.49
CA ILE A 319 -9.54 -26.26 13.41
C ILE A 319 -10.68 -25.68 12.59
N VAL A 320 -11.80 -26.41 12.47
CA VAL A 320 -12.99 -25.96 11.75
C VAL A 320 -13.62 -24.73 12.42
N PHE A 321 -13.46 -24.56 13.73
CA PHE A 321 -13.93 -23.36 14.43
C PHE A 321 -13.13 -22.09 14.09
N LEU A 322 -11.95 -22.23 13.48
CA LEU A 322 -11.19 -21.07 13.00
C LEU A 322 -11.67 -20.61 11.60
N SER A 323 -12.37 -21.47 10.86
CA SER A 323 -12.85 -21.15 9.52
C SER A 323 -14.09 -20.28 9.57
N PHE A 324 -14.00 -19.06 9.04
CA PHE A 324 -15.18 -18.21 8.82
C PHE A 324 -16.16 -18.85 7.81
N SER A 325 -15.64 -19.61 6.83
CA SER A 325 -16.46 -20.25 5.80
C SER A 325 -17.36 -21.33 6.42
N HIS A 326 -16.85 -22.06 7.42
CA HIS A 326 -17.65 -23.02 8.18
C HIS A 326 -18.86 -22.36 8.85
N HIS A 327 -18.63 -21.23 9.52
CA HIS A 327 -19.67 -20.51 10.25
C HIS A 327 -20.74 -19.99 9.30
N VAL A 328 -20.33 -19.38 8.18
CA VAL A 328 -21.25 -18.89 7.14
C VAL A 328 -22.11 -20.03 6.58
N GLN A 329 -21.49 -21.15 6.18
CA GLN A 329 -22.24 -22.28 5.64
C GLN A 329 -23.19 -22.88 6.68
N SER A 330 -22.75 -23.02 7.93
CA SER A 330 -23.60 -23.56 8.99
C SER A 330 -24.83 -22.70 9.27
N LEU A 331 -24.67 -21.37 9.25
CA LEU A 331 -25.77 -20.41 9.47
C LEU A 331 -26.78 -20.41 8.32
N LEU A 332 -26.30 -20.45 7.08
CA LEU A 332 -27.18 -20.44 5.90
C LEU A 332 -27.90 -21.77 5.74
N LEU A 333 -27.18 -22.88 5.85
CA LEU A 333 -27.77 -24.22 5.70
C LEU A 333 -28.76 -24.51 6.84
N SER A 334 -28.45 -24.14 8.08
CA SER A 334 -29.38 -24.31 9.21
C SER A 334 -30.64 -23.48 9.03
N HIS A 335 -30.54 -22.27 8.48
CA HIS A 335 -31.71 -21.43 8.25
C HIS A 335 -32.66 -22.04 7.21
N GLU A 336 -32.11 -22.49 6.09
CA GLU A 336 -32.86 -23.06 4.97
C GLU A 336 -33.50 -24.40 5.31
N THR A 337 -32.74 -25.27 5.97
CA THR A 337 -33.27 -26.57 6.43
C THR A 337 -34.43 -26.39 7.40
N ASN A 338 -34.35 -25.43 8.33
CA ASN A 338 -35.45 -25.13 9.24
C ASN A 338 -36.70 -24.63 8.49
N LEU A 339 -36.53 -23.76 7.49
CA LEU A 339 -37.65 -23.25 6.69
C LEU A 339 -38.26 -24.34 5.80
N TYR A 340 -37.42 -25.17 5.18
CA TYR A 340 -37.85 -26.32 4.38
C TYR A 340 -38.68 -27.32 5.20
N LEU A 341 -38.26 -27.62 6.44
CA LEU A 341 -39.02 -28.49 7.34
C LEU A 341 -40.37 -27.87 7.72
N GLN A 342 -40.44 -26.55 7.92
CA GLN A 342 -41.69 -25.85 8.23
C GLN A 342 -42.66 -25.85 7.04
N THR A 343 -42.20 -25.57 5.82
CA THR A 343 -43.05 -25.56 4.62
C THR A 343 -43.58 -26.95 4.29
N ASN A 344 -42.74 -27.98 4.38
CA ASN A 344 -43.14 -29.36 4.07
C ASN A 344 -43.90 -30.05 5.21
N SER A 345 -43.80 -29.60 6.46
CA SER A 345 -44.62 -30.12 7.56
C SER A 345 -46.13 -29.90 7.31
N ASN A 346 -46.51 -28.86 6.56
CA ASN A 346 -47.89 -28.65 6.14
C ASN A 346 -48.36 -29.61 5.03
N GLU A 347 -47.45 -30.32 4.36
CA GLU A 347 -47.76 -31.35 3.35
C GLU A 347 -47.77 -32.79 3.93
N THR A 348 -47.40 -32.97 5.20
CA THR A 348 -47.27 -34.29 5.86
C THR A 348 -48.58 -35.00 6.21
N HIS A 349 -49.69 -34.69 5.54
CA HIS A 349 -50.85 -35.59 5.53
C HIS A 349 -50.77 -36.68 4.46
N ILE A 350 -49.75 -36.71 3.59
CA ILE A 350 -49.75 -37.66 2.46
C ILE A 350 -48.58 -38.65 2.44
N TRP A 351 -47.39 -38.39 3.00
CA TRP A 351 -46.33 -39.44 3.04
C TRP A 351 -45.54 -39.47 4.35
N SER A 352 -45.66 -40.62 5.02
CA SER A 352 -45.02 -41.00 6.26
C SER A 352 -43.52 -41.26 6.11
N THR A 353 -42.75 -40.69 7.04
CA THR A 353 -41.57 -41.27 7.73
C THR A 353 -40.48 -42.00 6.94
N HIS A 354 -39.25 -41.50 7.14
CA HIS A 354 -37.92 -42.08 6.94
C HIS A 354 -37.13 -41.63 5.70
N VAL A 355 -35.83 -41.40 5.93
CA VAL A 355 -34.74 -41.13 4.95
C VAL A 355 -34.74 -39.62 4.58
N ILE A 356 -33.78 -38.74 4.94
CA ILE A 356 -32.31 -38.75 4.94
C ILE A 356 -31.88 -37.58 5.86
N LEU A 357 -31.16 -37.77 6.97
CA LEU A 357 -30.47 -36.64 7.66
C LEU A 357 -29.40 -37.06 8.70
N SER A 358 -29.03 -38.34 8.81
CA SER A 358 -28.19 -38.79 9.93
C SER A 358 -26.66 -38.85 9.75
N PRO A 359 -26.02 -38.74 8.55
CA PRO A 359 -24.55 -38.82 8.52
C PRO A 359 -23.83 -37.46 8.46
N MET A 360 -24.51 -36.32 8.26
CA MET A 360 -23.82 -35.01 8.13
C MET A 360 -23.62 -34.26 9.46
N PHE A 361 -24.25 -34.68 10.56
CA PHE A 361 -24.28 -33.92 11.82
C PHE A 361 -23.81 -34.68 13.07
N SER A 362 -23.13 -35.82 12.93
CA SER A 362 -22.50 -36.54 14.06
C SER A 362 -20.97 -36.46 14.05
#